data_AF-A0A0F0GCQ9-F1
#
_entry.id   AF-A0A0F0GCQ9-F1
#
_cell.length_a   1.000
_cell.length_b   1.000
_cell.length_c   1.000
_cell.angle_alpha   90.00
_cell.angle_beta   90.00
_cell.angle_gamma   90.00
#
_symmetry.space_group_name_H-M   'P 1'
#
loop_
_entity.id
_entity.type
_entity.pdbx_description
1 polymer ?
#
loop_
_entity_poly.entity_id
_entity_poly.type
_entity_poly.pdbx_seq_one_letter_code
_entity_poly.pdbx_strand_id
1 'polypeptide(L)'
;LGLGADKRAEFLQVAERARRRGTATSAPGSAEMPALPSHPVGRVADLDELQRMLRVNPMVAIVGQPGVGKTVLAAYAAHRMKDEFPDGCLAVDLRGMDERPLPVQVVFDRLLQALGTGSGNVPAMVDEQSGRYRALLEKRKVLVLLD
;
A
#
# COMPACT_ATOMS: atom_id res chain seq x y z
N LEU A 1 9.04 -28.76 -10.00
CA LEU A 1 7.81 -28.56 -10.81
C LEU A 1 7.79 -29.34 -12.12
N GLY A 2 8.91 -29.85 -12.67
CA GLY A 2 8.86 -30.75 -13.84
C GLY A 2 8.23 -30.13 -15.10
N LEU A 3 8.19 -28.80 -15.19
CA LEU A 3 7.60 -28.08 -16.31
C LEU A 3 8.67 -27.86 -17.39
N GLY A 4 8.32 -28.12 -18.65
CA GLY A 4 9.12 -27.70 -19.81
C GLY A 4 9.30 -26.18 -19.85
N ALA A 5 10.34 -25.69 -20.53
CA ALA A 5 10.77 -24.28 -20.51
C ALA A 5 9.62 -23.29 -20.81
N ASP A 6 8.76 -23.61 -21.79
CA ASP A 6 7.64 -22.76 -22.20
C ASP A 6 6.55 -22.67 -21.12
N LYS A 7 6.21 -23.81 -20.49
CA LYS A 7 5.24 -23.88 -19.39
C LYS A 7 5.77 -23.21 -18.11
N ARG A 8 7.09 -23.18 -17.92
CA ARG A 8 7.73 -22.46 -16.81
C ARG A 8 7.64 -20.95 -17.03
N ALA A 9 7.86 -20.47 -18.25
CA ALA A 9 7.71 -19.05 -18.59
C ALA A 9 6.25 -18.60 -18.41
N GLU A 10 5.29 -19.39 -18.89
CA GLU A 10 3.86 -19.13 -18.69
C GLU A 10 3.47 -19.13 -17.21
N PHE A 11 3.94 -20.12 -16.43
CA PHE A 11 3.69 -20.18 -14.98
C PHE A 11 4.26 -18.96 -14.24
N LEU A 12 5.47 -18.52 -14.59
CA LEU A 12 6.09 -17.34 -14.01
C LEU A 12 5.32 -16.07 -14.38
N GLN A 13 4.88 -15.92 -15.63
CA GLN A 13 4.05 -14.78 -16.06
C GLN A 13 2.68 -14.78 -15.36
N VAL A 14 2.06 -15.94 -15.17
CA VAL A 14 0.80 -16.06 -14.43
C VAL A 14 1.00 -15.73 -12.95
N ALA A 15 2.08 -16.21 -12.33
CA ALA A 15 2.42 -15.89 -10.94
C ALA A 15 2.75 -14.41 -10.76
N GLU A 16 3.42 -13.78 -11.72
CA GLU A 16 3.71 -12.35 -11.73
C GLU A 16 2.42 -11.52 -11.90
N ARG A 17 1.52 -11.92 -12.82
CA ARG A 17 0.19 -11.31 -12.96
C ARG A 17 -0.72 -11.57 -11.75
N ALA A 18 -0.54 -12.68 -11.04
CA ALA A 18 -1.28 -12.96 -9.81
C ALA A 18 -0.75 -12.13 -8.63
N ARG A 19 0.57 -11.90 -8.53
CA ARG A 19 1.15 -10.91 -7.60
C ARG A 19 0.57 -9.52 -7.84
N ARG A 20 0.50 -9.09 -9.11
CA ARG A 20 -0.11 -7.82 -9.52
C ARG A 20 -1.63 -7.73 -9.29
N ARG A 21 -2.32 -8.87 -9.05
CA ARG A 21 -3.77 -8.94 -8.77
C ARG A 21 -4.10 -9.13 -7.29
N GLY A 22 -3.17 -9.65 -6.48
CA GLY A 22 -3.33 -9.80 -5.03
C GLY A 22 -3.41 -8.45 -4.30
N THR A 23 -2.95 -7.39 -4.94
CA THR A 23 -3.27 -5.99 -4.66
C THR A 23 -4.62 -5.66 -5.31
N ALA A 24 -5.71 -5.99 -4.60
CA ALA A 24 -7.07 -5.83 -5.13
C ALA A 24 -7.30 -4.44 -5.78
N THR A 25 -7.76 -4.47 -7.03
CA THR A 25 -8.18 -3.36 -7.90
C THR A 25 -8.70 -2.13 -7.14
N SER A 26 -7.83 -1.14 -6.91
CA SER A 26 -8.23 0.26 -7.05
C SER A 26 -8.04 0.65 -8.52
N ALA A 27 -8.87 1.55 -9.04
CA ALA A 27 -8.67 2.08 -10.38
C ALA A 27 -7.23 2.61 -10.51
N PRO A 28 -6.56 2.47 -11.66
CA PRO A 28 -5.23 3.02 -11.84
C PRO A 28 -5.30 4.55 -11.67
N GLY A 29 -4.92 5.04 -10.48
CA GLY A 29 -4.92 6.48 -10.18
C GLY A 29 -5.26 6.87 -8.73
N SER A 30 -5.95 6.04 -7.94
CA SER A 30 -6.33 6.43 -6.57
C SER A 30 -5.49 5.72 -5.50
N ALA A 31 -5.03 6.47 -4.50
CA ALA A 31 -4.41 5.93 -3.27
C ALA A 31 -5.45 5.28 -2.34
N GLU A 32 -6.41 4.55 -2.92
CA GLU A 32 -7.48 3.86 -2.20
C GLU A 32 -6.95 2.61 -1.52
N MET A 33 -7.52 2.30 -0.35
CA MET A 33 -7.27 1.03 0.31
C MET A 33 -7.69 -0.14 -0.58
N PRO A 34 -6.87 -1.20 -0.70
CA PRO A 34 -7.29 -2.43 -1.35
C PRO A 34 -8.56 -2.96 -0.71
N ALA A 35 -9.37 -3.71 -1.48
CA ALA A 35 -10.50 -4.44 -0.93
C ALA A 35 -10.08 -5.25 0.31
N LEU A 36 -10.96 -5.35 1.31
CA LEU A 36 -10.68 -6.11 2.53
C LEU A 36 -10.28 -7.54 2.16
N PRO A 37 -9.03 -7.97 2.42
CA PRO A 37 -8.65 -9.35 2.16
C PRO A 37 -9.33 -10.30 3.14
N SER A 38 -9.34 -11.58 2.82
CA SER A 38 -9.77 -12.61 3.76
C SER A 38 -8.91 -12.59 5.03
N HIS A 39 -9.49 -13.05 6.14
CA HIS A 39 -8.80 -13.10 7.43
C HIS A 39 -7.45 -13.82 7.33
N PRO A 40 -6.34 -13.22 7.78
CA PRO A 40 -5.02 -13.84 7.82
C PRO A 40 -4.99 -15.10 8.72
N VAL A 41 -4.75 -16.28 8.13
CA VAL A 41 -4.74 -17.55 8.87
C VAL A 41 -3.43 -17.69 9.65
N GLY A 42 -3.52 -18.06 10.95
CA GLY A 42 -2.35 -18.27 11.81
C GLY A 42 -1.58 -17.00 12.19
N ARG A 43 -2.17 -15.82 11.97
CA ARG A 43 -1.53 -14.50 12.10
C ARG A 43 -2.21 -13.59 13.11
N VAL A 44 -2.98 -14.15 14.04
CA VAL A 44 -3.73 -13.37 15.04
C VAL A 44 -2.77 -12.56 15.92
N ALA A 45 -1.71 -13.19 16.45
CA ALA A 45 -0.72 -12.50 17.27
C ALA A 45 0.01 -11.38 16.49
N ASP A 46 0.38 -11.63 15.24
CA ASP A 46 1.01 -10.62 14.38
C ASP A 46 0.08 -9.42 14.10
N LEU A 47 -1.23 -9.68 13.92
CA LEU A 47 -2.23 -8.62 13.76
C LEU A 47 -2.35 -7.77 15.03
N ASP A 48 -2.49 -8.42 16.18
CA ASP A 48 -2.64 -7.72 17.47
C ASP A 48 -1.40 -6.87 17.79
N GLU A 49 -0.21 -7.42 17.52
CA GLU A 49 1.06 -6.72 17.65
C GLU A 49 1.13 -5.52 16.69
N LEU A 50 0.82 -5.71 15.41
CA LEU A 50 0.85 -4.64 14.42
C LEU A 50 -0.10 -3.49 14.81
N GLN A 51 -1.32 -3.81 15.25
CA GLN A 51 -2.28 -2.80 15.71
C GLN A 51 -1.78 -2.06 16.96
N ARG A 52 -1.20 -2.78 17.92
CA ARG A 52 -0.59 -2.16 19.11
C ARG A 52 0.55 -1.22 18.72
N MET A 53 1.42 -1.65 17.79
CA MET A 53 2.54 -0.83 17.32
C MET A 53 2.06 0.43 16.59
N LEU A 54 1.05 0.34 15.73
CA LEU A 54 0.50 1.48 14.98
C LEU A 54 -0.13 2.56 15.89
N ARG A 55 -0.58 2.20 17.09
CA ARG A 55 -1.14 3.18 18.06
C ARG A 55 -0.09 4.04 18.74
N VAL A 56 1.15 3.54 18.83
CA VAL A 56 2.21 4.18 19.62
C VAL A 56 3.42 4.59 18.77
N ASN A 57 3.49 4.15 17.51
CA ASN A 57 4.57 4.51 16.58
C ASN A 57 3.99 5.21 15.33
N PRO A 58 4.65 6.26 14.83
CA PRO A 58 4.24 6.94 13.60
C PRO A 58 4.53 6.10 12.34
N MET A 59 5.37 5.07 12.44
CA MET A 59 5.76 4.19 11.33
C MET A 59 6.02 2.78 11.87
N VAL A 60 5.51 1.78 11.15
CA VAL A 60 5.77 0.36 11.43
C VAL A 60 6.12 -0.32 10.12
N ALA A 61 7.23 -1.05 10.10
CA ALA A 61 7.67 -1.81 8.93
C ALA A 61 7.37 -3.31 9.12
N ILE A 62 6.76 -3.94 8.11
CA ILE A 62 6.52 -5.39 8.09
C ILE A 62 7.59 -6.04 7.22
N VAL A 63 8.45 -6.85 7.82
CA VAL A 63 9.57 -7.52 7.13
C VAL A 63 9.37 -9.03 7.15
N GLY A 64 9.71 -9.68 6.04
CA GLY A 64 9.54 -11.13 5.90
C GLY A 64 9.73 -11.59 4.46
N GLN A 65 9.85 -12.90 4.28
CA GLN A 65 10.12 -13.50 2.97
C GLN A 65 9.04 -13.18 1.91
N PRO A 66 9.37 -13.23 0.61
CA PRO A 66 8.37 -13.11 -0.45
C PRO A 66 7.25 -14.15 -0.30
N GLY A 67 6.00 -13.74 -0.50
CA GLY A 67 4.85 -14.64 -0.44
C GLY A 67 4.34 -15.00 0.97
N VAL A 68 4.98 -14.51 2.04
CA VAL A 68 4.56 -14.79 3.43
C VAL A 68 3.24 -14.13 3.86
N GLY A 69 2.67 -13.27 3.01
CA GLY A 69 1.38 -12.59 3.26
C GLY A 69 1.47 -11.22 3.93
N LYS A 70 2.60 -10.50 3.83
CA LYS A 70 2.79 -9.16 4.45
C LYS A 70 1.73 -8.15 4.02
N THR A 71 1.48 -8.04 2.72
CA THR A 71 0.48 -7.14 2.14
C THR A 71 -0.92 -7.46 2.65
N VAL A 72 -1.25 -8.76 2.77
CA VAL A 72 -2.55 -9.21 3.33
C VAL A 72 -2.66 -8.82 4.81
N LEU A 73 -1.60 -9.04 5.60
CA LEU A 73 -1.56 -8.65 7.01
C LEU A 73 -1.73 -7.13 7.19
N ALA A 74 -0.99 -6.34 6.42
CA ALA A 74 -1.02 -4.87 6.45
C ALA A 74 -2.38 -4.32 6.06
N ALA A 75 -2.94 -4.76 4.93
CA ALA A 75 -4.24 -4.29 4.45
C ALA A 75 -5.34 -4.68 5.45
N TYR A 76 -5.32 -5.90 5.98
CA TYR A 76 -6.29 -6.34 6.97
C TYR A 76 -6.22 -5.52 8.27
N ALA A 77 -5.01 -5.26 8.79
CA ALA A 77 -4.82 -4.41 9.97
C ALA A 77 -5.29 -2.97 9.72
N ALA A 78 -4.98 -2.40 8.55
CA ALA A 78 -5.42 -1.07 8.16
C ALA A 78 -6.96 -0.96 8.11
N HIS A 79 -7.66 -1.97 7.55
CA HIS A 79 -9.12 -2.01 7.59
C HIS A 79 -9.67 -2.07 9.02
N ARG A 80 -9.05 -2.85 9.91
CA ARG A 80 -9.45 -2.96 11.32
C ARG A 80 -9.20 -1.68 12.13
N MET A 81 -8.29 -0.82 11.68
CA MET A 81 -7.95 0.42 12.38
C MET A 81 -8.61 1.67 11.77
N LYS A 82 -9.46 1.53 10.73
CA LYS A 82 -10.09 2.67 10.05
C LYS A 82 -10.73 3.68 10.98
N ASP A 83 -11.44 3.21 12.01
CA ASP A 83 -12.12 4.08 12.98
C ASP A 83 -11.15 4.90 13.83
N GLU A 84 -9.89 4.46 13.96
CA GLU A 84 -8.84 5.20 14.66
C GLU A 84 -8.19 6.27 13.76
N PHE A 85 -8.42 6.25 12.45
CA PHE A 85 -7.87 7.20 11.46
C PHE A 85 -9.01 7.90 10.69
N PRO A 86 -9.72 8.84 11.34
CA PRO A 86 -10.95 9.42 10.83
C PRO A 86 -10.75 10.26 9.56
N ASP A 87 -9.54 10.76 9.31
CA ASP A 87 -9.23 11.57 8.14
C ASP A 87 -8.83 10.74 6.92
N GLY A 88 -8.80 9.41 7.07
CA GLY A 88 -8.68 8.47 5.96
C GLY A 88 -7.61 7.40 6.14
N CYS A 89 -7.73 6.37 5.30
CA CYS A 89 -6.72 5.35 5.11
C CYS A 89 -6.36 5.31 3.63
N LEU A 90 -5.07 5.43 3.31
CA LEU A 90 -4.56 5.48 1.95
C LEU A 90 -3.60 4.31 1.73
N ALA A 91 -3.53 3.80 0.51
CA ALA A 91 -2.55 2.78 0.14
C ALA A 91 -1.88 3.11 -1.20
N VAL A 92 -0.57 2.87 -1.27
CA VAL A 92 0.20 2.99 -2.50
C VAL A 92 1.12 1.78 -2.64
N ASP A 93 0.90 1.01 -3.71
CA ASP A 93 1.86 0.03 -4.20
C ASP A 93 3.02 0.77 -4.89
N LEU A 94 4.16 0.83 -4.20
CA LEU A 94 5.41 1.46 -4.63
C LEU A 94 6.12 0.64 -5.70
N ARG A 95 5.74 -0.63 -5.90
CA ARG A 95 6.37 -1.55 -6.86
C ARG A 95 7.89 -1.63 -6.68
N GLY A 96 8.36 -1.52 -5.44
CA GLY A 96 9.80 -1.44 -5.13
C GLY A 96 10.59 -2.69 -5.53
N MET A 97 9.90 -3.80 -5.80
CA MET A 97 10.50 -5.07 -6.24
C MET A 97 10.28 -5.36 -7.74
N ASP A 98 9.62 -4.47 -8.48
CA ASP A 98 9.41 -4.60 -9.92
C ASP A 98 10.59 -3.98 -10.69
N GLU A 99 10.77 -4.38 -11.96
CA GLU A 99 11.78 -3.76 -12.86
C GLU A 99 11.56 -2.25 -13.06
N ARG A 100 10.34 -1.77 -12.81
CA ARG A 100 9.94 -0.37 -12.95
C ARG A 100 9.19 0.07 -11.68
N PRO A 101 9.92 0.50 -10.64
CA PRO A 101 9.29 1.02 -9.43
C PRO A 101 8.44 2.26 -9.74
N LEU A 102 7.47 2.54 -8.88
CA LEU A 102 6.59 3.69 -9.05
C LEU A 102 7.40 5.00 -8.85
N PRO A 103 7.39 5.94 -9.81
CA PRO A 103 8.10 7.21 -9.64
C PRO A 103 7.57 7.98 -8.43
N VAL A 104 8.46 8.61 -7.67
CA VAL A 104 8.11 9.35 -6.43
C VAL A 104 7.08 10.45 -6.69
N GLN A 105 7.17 11.14 -7.83
CA GLN A 105 6.16 12.14 -8.23
C GLN A 105 4.76 11.53 -8.33
N VAL A 106 4.64 10.36 -8.96
CA VAL A 106 3.37 9.65 -9.10
C VAL A 106 2.84 9.18 -7.73
N VAL A 107 3.72 8.82 -6.80
CA VAL A 107 3.33 8.50 -5.41
C VAL A 107 2.68 9.72 -4.75
N PHE A 108 3.35 10.88 -4.80
CA PHE A 108 2.80 12.10 -4.21
C PHE A 108 1.54 12.59 -4.91
N ASP A 109 1.47 12.52 -6.25
CA ASP A 109 0.27 12.88 -7.01
C ASP A 109 -0.95 12.11 -6.50
N ARG A 110 -0.81 10.79 -6.32
CA ARG A 110 -1.88 9.92 -5.81
C ARG A 110 -2.28 10.26 -4.38
N LEU A 111 -1.30 10.46 -3.49
CA LEU A 111 -1.56 10.80 -2.09
C LEU A 111 -2.23 12.17 -1.96
N LEU A 112 -1.74 13.19 -2.66
CA LEU A 112 -2.28 14.54 -2.64
C LEU A 112 -3.70 14.57 -3.21
N GLN A 113 -3.94 13.87 -4.33
CA GLN A 113 -5.27 13.73 -4.91
C GLN A 113 -6.25 13.07 -3.93
N ALA A 114 -5.84 11.97 -3.27
CA ALA A 114 -6.68 11.29 -2.29
C ALA A 114 -6.93 12.12 -1.02
N LEU A 115 -6.03 13.03 -0.67
CA LEU A 115 -6.21 14.01 0.41
C LEU A 115 -7.07 15.22 0.00
N GLY A 116 -7.60 15.24 -1.24
CA GLY A 116 -8.54 16.24 -1.71
C GLY A 116 -7.88 17.49 -2.33
N THR A 117 -6.60 17.45 -2.70
CA THR A 117 -6.05 18.50 -3.57
C THR A 117 -6.61 18.26 -4.97
N GLY A 118 -7.52 19.13 -5.43
CA GLY A 118 -8.06 19.05 -6.80
C GLY A 118 -6.94 18.96 -7.85
N SER A 119 -7.26 18.34 -8.98
CA SER A 119 -6.33 17.93 -10.06
C SER A 119 -5.49 19.04 -10.70
N GLY A 120 -5.70 20.31 -10.35
CA GLY A 120 -4.95 21.45 -10.90
C GLY A 120 -3.92 22.08 -9.96
N ASN A 121 -3.67 21.51 -8.78
CA ASN A 121 -2.87 22.16 -7.74
C ASN A 121 -1.75 21.26 -7.20
N VAL A 122 -1.29 20.26 -7.95
CA VAL A 122 -0.15 19.43 -7.53
C VAL A 122 1.14 20.10 -8.02
N PRO A 123 2.09 20.43 -7.12
CA PRO A 123 3.37 21.01 -7.52
C PRO A 123 4.17 20.11 -8.46
N ALA A 124 5.00 20.67 -9.34
CA ALA A 124 5.79 19.91 -10.30
C ALA A 124 7.06 19.27 -9.67
N MET A 125 7.57 19.88 -8.60
CA MET A 125 8.81 19.44 -7.94
C MET A 125 8.49 18.57 -6.72
N VAL A 126 9.24 17.47 -6.55
CA VAL A 126 9.05 16.52 -5.45
C VAL A 126 9.15 17.17 -4.08
N ASP A 127 10.06 18.13 -3.89
CA ASP A 127 10.22 18.83 -2.62
C ASP A 127 8.99 19.67 -2.27
N GLU A 128 8.36 20.31 -3.26
CA GLU A 128 7.13 21.07 -3.09
C GLU A 128 5.93 20.14 -2.82
N GLN A 129 5.86 19.01 -3.53
CA GLN A 129 4.85 17.97 -3.29
C GLN A 129 4.96 17.42 -1.86
N SER A 130 6.17 17.13 -1.40
CA SER A 130 6.48 16.68 -0.04
C SER A 130 6.11 17.73 1.02
N GLY A 131 6.44 19.00 0.78
CA GLY A 131 6.03 20.11 1.62
C GLY A 131 4.51 20.21 1.76
N ARG A 132 3.79 20.15 0.63
CA ARG A 132 2.31 20.18 0.60
C ARG A 132 1.68 18.98 1.29
N TYR A 133 2.24 17.79 1.06
CA TYR A 133 1.78 16.56 1.71
C TYR A 133 1.89 16.67 3.23
N ARG A 134 3.05 17.12 3.74
CA ARG A 134 3.24 17.36 5.18
C ARG A 134 2.25 18.40 5.73
N ALA A 135 2.08 19.53 5.04
CA ALA A 135 1.15 20.58 5.46
C ALA A 135 -0.32 20.09 5.54
N LEU A 136 -0.73 19.17 4.67
CA LEU A 136 -2.07 18.56 4.76
C LEU A 136 -2.21 17.61 5.94
N LEU A 137 -1.15 16.86 6.26
CA LEU A 137 -1.15 15.90 7.37
C LEU A 137 -1.01 16.54 8.75
N GLU A 138 -0.51 17.78 8.85
CA GLU A 138 -0.37 18.49 10.13
C GLU A 138 -1.65 18.54 10.98
N LYS A 139 -2.82 18.52 10.34
CA LYS A 139 -4.13 18.60 10.99
C LYS A 139 -5.01 17.37 10.80
N ARG A 140 -4.43 16.28 10.27
CA ARG A 140 -5.19 15.08 9.88
C ARG A 140 -4.55 13.83 10.45
N LYS A 141 -5.37 12.94 10.99
CA LYS A 141 -5.00 11.60 11.42
C LYS A 141 -5.30 10.61 10.30
N VAL A 142 -4.31 10.39 9.44
CA VAL A 142 -4.38 9.52 8.26
C VAL A 142 -3.46 8.31 8.44
N LEU A 143 -3.92 7.11 8.08
CA LEU A 143 -3.07 5.94 7.95
C LEU A 143 -2.61 5.79 6.50
N VAL A 144 -1.33 5.58 6.27
CA VAL A 144 -0.77 5.37 4.92
C VAL A 144 -0.05 4.02 4.87
N LEU A 145 -0.54 3.14 4.01
CA LEU A 145 0.08 1.87 3.67
C LEU A 145 0.95 2.02 2.43
N LEU A 146 2.23 1.71 2.56
CA LEU A 146 3.18 1.67 1.45
C LEU A 146 3.61 0.21 1.26
N ASP A 147 3.34 -0.36 0.08
CA ASP A 147 3.65 -1.77 -0.27
C ASP A 147 4.71 -1.86 -1.38
#